data_AF-A0A956RCL0-F1
#
_entry.id   AF-A0A956RCL0-F1
#
_cell.length_a   1.000
_cell.length_b   1.000
_cell.length_c   1.000
_cell.angle_alpha   90.00
_cell.angle_beta   90.00
_cell.angle_gamma   90.00
#
_symmetry.space_group_name_H-M   'P 1'
#
loop_
_entity.id
_entity.type
_entity.pdbx_description
1 polymer ?
#
loop_
_entity_poly.entity_id
_entity_poly.type
_entity_poly.pdbx_seq_one_letter_code
_entity_poly.pdbx_strand_id
1 'polypeptide(L)'
;TQQWEQDAQRWNDQWQSIVNSHRSRLGLAQVERVRDYVLTERPWLACDPSLGPWPSDDPSVFQTGAWLLPDPNPLEAELEAFLQAGEPPVYFGFGSIRAPGDLSRAMLEAARALGRRAILLRGWADLGAALDEPDCMVIGEVNHQALFARVAAVVHHGGAGTTHAAT
;
A
#
# COMPACT_ATOMS: atom_id res chain seq x y z
N THR A 1 7.65 -2.57 -24.34
CA THR A 1 8.26 -1.49 -25.15
C THR A 1 7.28 -0.37 -25.42
N GLN A 2 6.12 -0.62 -26.04
CA GLN A 2 5.10 0.41 -26.31
C GLN A 2 4.51 1.07 -25.04
N GLN A 3 4.18 0.28 -24.01
CA GLN A 3 3.66 0.83 -22.75
C GLN A 3 4.69 1.71 -22.02
N TRP A 4 5.97 1.35 -22.08
CA TRP A 4 7.07 2.15 -21.51
C TRP A 4 7.26 3.47 -22.24
N GLU A 5 7.08 3.51 -23.56
CA GLU A 5 7.13 4.76 -24.33
C GLU A 5 5.92 5.65 -24.06
N GLN A 6 4.72 5.07 -23.97
CA GLN A 6 3.50 5.79 -23.60
C GLN A 6 3.61 6.41 -22.20
N ASP A 7 4.16 5.67 -21.24
CA ASP A 7 4.44 6.18 -19.91
C ASP A 7 5.46 7.33 -19.93
N ALA A 8 6.57 7.19 -20.68
CA ALA A 8 7.55 8.26 -20.82
C ALA A 8 6.93 9.54 -21.41
N GLN A 9 6.07 9.40 -22.42
CA GLN A 9 5.36 10.53 -23.02
C GLN A 9 4.41 11.19 -22.02
N ARG A 10 3.66 10.39 -21.24
CA ARG A 10 2.76 10.90 -20.20
C ARG A 10 3.50 11.75 -19.17
N TRP A 11 4.70 11.33 -18.75
CA TRP A 11 5.54 12.12 -17.83
C TRP A 11 5.94 13.46 -18.44
N ASN A 12 6.31 13.47 -19.73
CA ASN A 12 6.66 14.70 -20.43
C ASN A 12 5.45 15.65 -20.53
N ASP A 13 4.30 15.14 -20.98
CA ASP A 13 3.08 15.92 -21.15
C ASP A 13 2.64 16.58 -19.83
N GLN A 14 2.79 15.85 -18.72
CA GLN A 14 2.36 16.33 -17.41
C GLN A 14 3.37 17.28 -16.75
N TRP A 15 4.68 17.04 -16.89
CA TRP A 15 5.68 17.65 -16.03
C TRP A 15 6.77 18.46 -16.75
N GLN A 16 7.01 18.24 -18.05
CA GLN A 16 8.19 18.81 -18.73
C GLN A 16 8.20 20.34 -18.70
N SER A 17 7.07 20.98 -19.01
CA SER A 17 6.94 22.44 -18.99
C SER A 17 7.23 23.02 -17.59
N ILE A 18 6.68 22.38 -16.54
CA ILE A 18 6.85 22.80 -15.15
C ILE A 18 8.32 22.66 -14.72
N VAL A 19 8.91 21.48 -14.98
CA VAL A 19 10.31 21.20 -14.65
C VAL A 19 11.25 22.18 -15.36
N ASN A 20 11.06 22.39 -16.67
CA ASN A 20 11.93 23.27 -17.45
C ASN A 20 11.77 24.74 -17.10
N SER A 21 10.55 25.20 -16.75
CA SER A 21 10.34 26.56 -16.23
C SER A 21 11.17 26.83 -14.97
N HIS A 22 11.13 25.90 -13.99
CA HIS A 22 11.94 26.03 -12.77
C HIS A 22 13.44 25.95 -13.06
N ARG A 23 13.87 25.04 -13.94
CA ARG A 23 15.28 24.89 -14.33
C ARG A 23 15.82 26.12 -15.04
N SER A 24 15.08 26.70 -15.98
CA SER A 24 15.46 27.93 -16.67
C SER A 24 15.62 29.12 -15.72
N ARG A 25 14.74 29.25 -14.73
CA ARG A 25 14.88 30.28 -13.67
C ARG A 25 16.17 30.13 -12.86
N LEU A 26 16.68 28.90 -12.74
CA LEU A 26 17.93 28.57 -12.06
C LEU A 26 19.14 28.55 -13.00
N GLY A 27 18.99 28.87 -14.29
CA GLY A 27 20.07 28.82 -15.28
C GLY A 27 20.50 27.40 -15.68
N LEU A 28 19.68 26.38 -15.39
CA LEU A 28 19.96 24.99 -15.73
C LEU A 28 19.45 24.64 -17.14
N ALA A 29 20.17 23.75 -17.82
CA ALA A 29 19.78 23.22 -19.13
C ALA A 29 18.41 22.52 -19.07
N GLN A 30 17.63 22.57 -20.14
CA GLN A 30 16.32 21.92 -20.20
C GLN A 30 16.45 20.39 -20.21
N VAL A 31 15.42 19.72 -19.71
CA VAL A 31 15.27 18.26 -19.72
C VAL A 31 14.26 17.88 -20.81
N GLU A 32 14.69 17.02 -21.72
CA GLU A 32 13.84 16.51 -22.80
C GLU A 32 13.05 15.28 -22.39
N ARG A 33 13.65 14.38 -21.60
CA ARG A 33 13.04 13.12 -21.17
C ARG A 33 12.90 13.10 -19.65
N VAL A 34 11.75 13.57 -19.16
CA VAL A 34 11.54 13.85 -17.73
C VAL A 34 11.66 12.57 -16.90
N ARG A 35 11.01 11.49 -17.34
CA ARG A 35 11.04 10.22 -16.61
C ARG A 35 12.47 9.70 -16.43
N ASP A 36 13.24 9.66 -17.51
CA ASP A 36 14.59 9.11 -17.49
C ASP A 36 15.53 10.00 -16.68
N TYR A 37 15.33 11.33 -16.71
CA TYR A 37 16.04 12.25 -15.84
C TYR A 37 15.74 12.02 -14.35
N VAL A 38 14.49 11.72 -14.00
CA VAL A 38 14.07 11.50 -12.60
C VAL A 38 14.45 10.11 -12.10
N LEU A 39 14.23 9.07 -12.90
CA LEU A 39 14.54 7.68 -12.54
C LEU A 39 16.03 7.35 -12.67
N THR A 40 16.79 8.18 -13.39
CA THR A 40 18.21 7.99 -13.73
C THR A 40 18.44 6.80 -14.67
N GLU A 41 19.69 6.62 -15.11
CA GLU A 41 20.08 5.52 -16.00
C GLU A 41 20.09 4.15 -15.31
N ARG A 42 20.11 4.10 -13.97
CA ARG A 42 20.20 2.85 -13.20
C ARG A 42 19.26 2.87 -11.99
N PRO A 43 17.94 2.85 -12.20
CA PRO A 43 16.99 2.91 -11.11
C PRO A 43 17.07 1.65 -10.23
N TRP A 44 16.74 1.82 -8.96
CA TRP A 44 16.52 0.72 -8.04
C TRP A 44 15.03 0.37 -7.99
N LEU A 45 14.73 -0.92 -8.11
CA LEU A 45 13.39 -1.46 -7.87
C LEU A 45 13.34 -2.05 -6.46
N ALA A 46 12.80 -1.28 -5.52
CA ALA A 46 12.62 -1.69 -4.12
C ALA A 46 11.40 -2.61 -3.94
N CYS A 47 11.46 -3.79 -4.54
CA CYS A 47 10.39 -4.80 -4.56
C CYS A 47 10.99 -6.20 -4.45
N ASP A 48 10.35 -7.09 -3.68
CA ASP A 48 10.73 -8.50 -3.64
C ASP A 48 10.63 -9.15 -5.03
N PRO A 49 11.68 -9.84 -5.52
CA PRO A 49 11.68 -10.45 -6.85
C PRO A 49 10.63 -11.55 -7.04
N SER A 50 10.21 -12.23 -5.97
CA SER A 50 9.20 -13.28 -6.05
C SER A 50 7.79 -12.68 -6.13
N LEU A 51 7.55 -11.59 -5.39
CA LEU A 51 6.25 -10.92 -5.35
C LEU A 51 6.01 -10.00 -6.56
N GLY A 52 7.04 -9.28 -7.01
CA GLY A 52 6.97 -8.35 -8.13
C GLY A 52 8.21 -8.44 -9.01
N PRO A 53 8.34 -9.49 -9.83
CA PRO A 53 9.50 -9.67 -10.70
C PRO A 53 9.59 -8.54 -11.73
N TRP A 54 10.79 -8.01 -11.94
CA TRP A 54 11.06 -7.11 -13.06
C TRP A 54 10.78 -7.83 -14.39
N PRO A 55 9.88 -7.32 -15.26
CA PRO A 55 9.41 -8.06 -16.43
C PRO A 55 10.34 -7.94 -17.66
N SER A 56 11.57 -7.47 -17.48
CA SER A 56 12.51 -7.19 -18.57
C SER A 56 13.91 -7.71 -18.23
N ASP A 57 14.68 -8.09 -19.24
CA ASP A 57 16.09 -8.48 -19.09
C ASP A 57 17.03 -7.28 -19.04
N ASP A 58 16.49 -6.06 -18.97
CA ASP A 58 17.27 -4.82 -18.90
C ASP A 58 18.16 -4.79 -17.63
N PRO A 59 19.50 -4.88 -17.77
CA PRO A 59 20.40 -4.96 -16.63
C PRO A 59 20.61 -3.62 -15.92
N SER A 60 20.03 -2.53 -16.44
CA SER A 60 20.14 -1.21 -15.83
C SER A 60 19.32 -1.09 -14.53
N VAL A 61 18.23 -1.86 -14.42
CA VAL A 61 17.38 -1.90 -13.23
C VAL A 61 17.96 -2.85 -12.19
N PHE A 62 18.34 -2.33 -11.03
CA PHE A 62 18.77 -3.15 -9.91
C PHE A 62 17.61 -3.42 -8.96
N GLN A 63 17.11 -4.66 -8.94
CA GLN A 63 16.04 -5.06 -8.03
C GLN A 63 16.61 -5.49 -6.68
N THR A 64 16.36 -4.69 -5.64
CA THR A 64 17.02 -4.84 -4.33
C THR A 64 16.34 -5.81 -3.39
N GLY A 65 15.09 -6.20 -3.69
CA GLY A 65 14.15 -6.64 -2.66
C GLY A 65 13.41 -5.46 -2.02
N ALA A 66 12.39 -5.77 -1.22
CA ALA A 66 11.59 -4.76 -0.53
C ALA A 66 12.38 -4.07 0.59
N TRP A 67 12.17 -2.77 0.76
CA TRP A 67 12.76 -2.02 1.87
C TRP A 67 11.77 -1.95 3.02
N LEU A 68 11.87 -2.91 3.93
CA LEU A 68 11.05 -2.99 5.13
C LEU A 68 11.93 -2.79 6.35
N LEU A 69 11.47 -1.94 7.27
CA LEU A 69 12.06 -1.86 8.61
C LEU A 69 11.30 -2.81 9.52
N PRO A 70 11.98 -3.62 10.35
CA PRO A 70 11.31 -4.36 11.42
C PRO A 70 10.55 -3.39 12.32
N ASP A 71 9.28 -3.70 12.61
CA ASP A 71 8.47 -2.91 13.53
C ASP A 71 8.50 -3.58 14.92
N PRO A 72 9.18 -3.00 15.92
CA PRO A 72 9.27 -3.58 17.26
C PRO A 72 8.06 -3.24 18.15
N ASN A 73 7.14 -2.40 17.68
CA ASN A 73 6.04 -1.93 18.52
C ASN A 73 5.07 -3.08 18.84
N PRO A 74 4.71 -3.30 20.11
CA PRO A 74 3.71 -4.30 20.46
C PRO A 74 2.32 -3.90 19.93
N LEU A 75 1.43 -4.88 19.78
CA LEU A 75 0.01 -4.60 19.57
C LEU A 75 -0.59 -3.97 20.83
N GLU A 76 -1.55 -3.06 20.64
CA GLU A 76 -2.28 -2.47 21.75
C GLU A 76 -3.06 -3.52 22.54
N ALA A 77 -3.21 -3.33 23.85
CA ALA A 77 -3.80 -4.31 24.75
C ALA A 77 -5.25 -4.70 24.36
N GLU A 78 -6.03 -3.76 23.84
CA GLU A 78 -7.40 -4.02 23.39
C GLU A 78 -7.43 -4.92 22.14
N LEU A 79 -6.53 -4.67 21.19
CA LEU A 79 -6.37 -5.51 20.01
C LEU A 79 -5.88 -6.90 20.38
N GLU A 80 -4.94 -6.98 21.32
CA GLU A 80 -4.46 -8.24 21.87
C GLU A 80 -5.59 -9.06 22.50
N ALA A 81 -6.41 -8.42 23.34
CA ALA A 81 -7.58 -9.05 23.95
C ALA A 81 -8.61 -9.49 22.90
N PHE A 82 -8.88 -8.66 21.89
CA PHE A 82 -9.76 -9.01 20.78
C PHE A 82 -9.24 -10.24 20.04
N LEU A 83 -7.96 -10.29 19.67
CA LEU A 83 -7.37 -11.44 18.99
C LEU A 83 -7.46 -12.72 19.83
N GLN A 84 -7.32 -12.64 21.16
CA GLN A 84 -7.40 -13.79 22.07
C GLN A 84 -8.82 -14.28 22.37
N ALA A 85 -9.83 -13.42 22.21
CA ALA A 85 -11.22 -13.72 22.59
C ALA A 85 -11.93 -14.73 21.67
N GLY A 86 -11.28 -15.22 20.62
CA GLY A 86 -11.88 -16.21 19.74
C GLY A 86 -11.04 -16.52 18.51
N GLU A 87 -11.70 -17.09 17.51
CA GLU A 87 -11.09 -17.44 16.23
C GLU A 87 -10.41 -16.24 15.53
N PRO A 88 -9.33 -16.46 14.76
CA PRO A 88 -8.64 -15.39 14.02
C PRO A 88 -9.61 -14.57 13.13
N PRO A 89 -9.61 -13.24 13.24
CA PRO A 89 -10.50 -12.37 12.46
C PRO A 89 -9.99 -12.18 11.02
N VAL A 90 -10.82 -11.60 10.16
CA VAL A 90 -10.39 -11.07 8.84
C VAL A 90 -10.02 -9.59 9.00
N TYR A 91 -8.84 -9.21 8.55
CA TYR A 91 -8.41 -7.81 8.51
C TYR A 91 -8.86 -7.13 7.20
N PHE A 92 -9.31 -5.90 7.29
CA PHE A 92 -9.67 -5.04 6.16
C PHE A 92 -8.93 -3.69 6.26
N GLY A 93 -8.16 -3.33 5.23
CA GLY A 93 -7.40 -2.08 5.21
C GLY A 93 -7.15 -1.51 3.81
N PHE A 94 -7.76 -0.37 3.51
CA PHE A 94 -7.71 0.26 2.18
C PHE A 94 -6.79 1.49 2.12
N GLY A 95 -6.02 1.73 3.19
CA GLY A 95 -5.04 2.80 3.27
C GLY A 95 -5.65 4.16 2.97
N SER A 96 -5.08 4.86 1.99
CA SER A 96 -5.46 6.22 1.59
C SER A 96 -6.58 6.29 0.54
N ILE A 97 -7.18 5.17 0.15
CA ILE A 97 -8.25 5.16 -0.85
C ILE A 97 -9.58 5.54 -0.21
N ARG A 98 -10.30 6.52 -0.76
CA ARG A 98 -11.68 6.81 -0.33
C ARG A 98 -12.59 5.62 -0.62
N ALA A 99 -13.19 5.10 0.44
CA ALA A 99 -14.21 4.06 0.36
C ALA A 99 -15.61 4.67 0.14
N PRO A 100 -16.51 3.97 -0.58
CA PRO A 100 -17.95 4.25 -0.51
C PRO A 100 -18.49 4.11 0.92
N GLY A 101 -19.53 4.87 1.28
CA GLY A 101 -20.04 4.95 2.65
C GLY A 101 -20.44 3.60 3.28
N ASP A 102 -21.04 2.69 2.49
CA ASP A 102 -21.51 1.38 2.99
C ASP A 102 -20.42 0.32 3.06
N LEU A 103 -19.18 0.63 2.67
CA LEU A 103 -18.12 -0.37 2.53
C LEU A 103 -17.79 -1.07 3.86
N SER A 104 -17.81 -0.34 4.98
CA SER A 104 -17.53 -0.90 6.30
C SER A 104 -18.53 -2.00 6.68
N ARG A 105 -19.82 -1.79 6.38
CA ARG A 105 -20.88 -2.76 6.66
C ARG A 105 -20.74 -3.98 5.76
N ALA A 106 -20.48 -3.78 4.47
CA ALA A 106 -20.25 -4.87 3.53
C ALA A 106 -19.07 -5.77 3.94
N MET A 107 -17.99 -5.19 4.49
CA MET A 107 -16.84 -5.95 4.99
C MET A 107 -17.18 -6.80 6.21
N LEU A 108 -17.89 -6.21 7.17
CA LEU A 108 -18.36 -6.92 8.34
C LEU A 108 -19.30 -8.07 7.96
N GLU A 109 -20.25 -7.82 7.06
CA GLU A 109 -21.16 -8.85 6.55
C GLU A 109 -20.42 -9.97 5.80
N ALA A 110 -19.39 -9.64 5.02
CA ALA A 110 -18.55 -10.62 4.36
C ALA A 110 -17.77 -11.50 5.37
N ALA A 111 -17.22 -10.90 6.43
CA ALA A 111 -16.57 -11.66 7.50
C ALA A 111 -17.56 -12.58 8.23
N ARG A 112 -18.75 -12.07 8.56
CA ARG A 112 -19.84 -12.82 9.20
C ARG A 112 -20.29 -14.01 8.34
N ALA A 113 -20.40 -13.83 7.02
CA ALA A 113 -20.75 -14.90 6.09
C ALA A 113 -19.72 -16.05 6.10
N LEU A 114 -18.47 -15.78 6.51
CA LEU A 114 -17.41 -16.77 6.69
C LEU A 114 -17.30 -17.29 8.14
N GLY A 115 -18.20 -16.86 9.04
CA GLY A 115 -18.15 -17.19 10.46
C GLY A 115 -16.95 -16.57 11.19
N ARG A 116 -16.42 -15.45 10.68
CA ARG A 116 -15.25 -14.76 11.23
C ARG A 116 -15.62 -13.38 11.75
N ARG A 117 -14.87 -12.93 12.76
CA ARG A 117 -14.87 -11.55 13.25
C ARG A 117 -14.08 -10.65 12.28
N ALA A 118 -14.25 -9.34 12.37
CA ALA A 118 -13.58 -8.37 11.51
C ALA A 118 -12.67 -7.41 12.29
N ILE A 119 -11.54 -7.04 11.69
CA ILE A 119 -10.73 -5.88 12.09
C ILE A 119 -10.72 -4.90 10.92
N LEU A 120 -11.14 -3.66 11.16
CA LEU A 120 -11.17 -2.60 10.15
C LEU A 120 -10.14 -1.53 10.49
N LEU A 121 -9.17 -1.30 9.60
CA LEU A 121 -8.28 -0.15 9.70
C LEU A 121 -9.03 1.13 9.28
N ARG A 122 -9.23 2.08 10.19
CA ARG A 122 -9.97 3.34 9.94
C ARG A 122 -9.42 4.10 8.73
N GLY A 123 -8.09 4.22 8.63
CA GLY A 123 -7.39 4.85 7.52
C GLY A 123 -7.89 6.27 7.20
N TRP A 124 -7.66 6.74 5.97
CA TRP A 124 -8.19 8.03 5.48
C TRP A 124 -9.63 7.92 4.96
N ALA A 125 -10.15 6.70 4.92
CA ALA A 125 -11.50 6.38 4.47
C ALA A 125 -12.55 6.50 5.58
N ASP A 126 -12.14 6.84 6.81
CA ASP A 126 -12.98 6.91 8.01
C ASP A 126 -13.83 5.64 8.20
N LEU A 127 -13.22 4.48 7.93
CA LEU A 127 -13.90 3.20 8.02
C LEU A 127 -14.32 2.92 9.46
N GLY A 128 -15.55 2.39 9.61
CA GLY A 128 -16.07 1.94 10.89
C GLY A 128 -16.48 3.06 11.87
N ALA A 129 -16.50 4.33 11.48
CA ALA A 129 -16.91 5.43 12.37
C ALA A 129 -18.33 5.27 12.98
N ALA A 130 -19.20 4.50 12.32
CA ALA A 130 -20.57 4.20 12.76
C ALA A 130 -20.80 2.73 13.15
N LEU A 131 -19.75 1.91 13.23
CA LEU A 131 -19.86 0.50 13.62
C LEU A 131 -19.45 0.33 15.09
N ASP A 132 -20.38 -0.16 15.90
CA ASP A 132 -20.18 -0.54 17.30
C ASP A 132 -20.78 -1.94 17.49
N GLU A 133 -20.02 -2.96 17.04
CA GLU A 133 -20.47 -4.34 16.97
C GLU A 133 -19.40 -5.23 17.63
N PRO A 134 -19.78 -6.19 18.50
CA PRO A 134 -18.82 -6.96 19.30
C PRO A 134 -17.90 -7.88 18.49
N ASP A 135 -18.28 -8.18 17.24
CA ASP A 135 -17.51 -8.98 16.29
C ASP A 135 -16.71 -8.12 15.29
N CYS A 136 -16.64 -6.80 15.51
CA CYS A 136 -15.91 -5.84 14.68
C CYS A 136 -15.05 -4.92 15.54
N MET A 137 -13.73 -4.93 15.34
CA MET A 137 -12.83 -3.96 15.97
C MET A 137 -12.33 -2.95 14.94
N VAL A 138 -12.50 -1.66 15.23
CA VAL A 138 -11.96 -0.57 14.39
C VAL A 138 -10.65 -0.10 14.99
N ILE A 139 -9.57 -0.11 14.21
CA ILE A 139 -8.21 0.23 14.68
C ILE A 139 -7.61 1.40 13.90
N GLY A 140 -6.65 2.06 14.54
CA GLY A 140 -5.76 3.05 13.92
C GLY A 140 -4.51 2.40 13.33
N GLU A 141 -3.46 3.21 13.18
CA GLU A 141 -2.13 2.73 12.80
C GLU A 141 -1.65 1.64 13.78
N VAL A 142 -1.07 0.56 13.24
CA VAL A 142 -0.72 -0.64 14.00
C VAL A 142 0.50 -1.32 13.39
N ASN A 143 1.21 -2.09 14.19
CA ASN A 143 2.24 -3.02 13.71
C ASN A 143 1.60 -4.13 12.86
N HIS A 144 1.55 -3.92 11.54
CA HIS A 144 1.03 -4.91 10.60
C HIS A 144 1.87 -6.19 10.55
N GLN A 145 3.19 -6.13 10.78
CA GLN A 145 4.04 -7.33 10.79
C GLN A 145 3.63 -8.28 11.92
N ALA A 146 3.30 -7.74 13.10
CA ALA A 146 2.80 -8.53 14.22
C ALA A 146 1.33 -8.96 14.05
N LEU A 147 0.49 -8.09 13.50
CA LEU A 147 -0.95 -8.36 13.35
C LEU A 147 -1.24 -9.41 12.26
N PHE A 148 -0.60 -9.31 11.10
CA PHE A 148 -0.96 -10.14 9.94
C PHE A 148 -0.70 -11.63 10.17
N ALA A 149 0.27 -11.97 11.02
CA ALA A 149 0.50 -13.36 11.44
C ALA A 149 -0.63 -13.96 12.29
N ARG A 150 -1.62 -13.16 12.72
CA ARG A 150 -2.67 -13.55 13.68
C ARG A 150 -4.09 -13.36 13.16
N VAL A 151 -4.24 -13.00 11.89
CA VAL A 151 -5.54 -12.88 11.23
C VAL A 151 -5.72 -14.04 10.25
N ALA A 152 -6.97 -14.42 9.98
CA ALA A 152 -7.29 -15.49 9.04
C ALA A 152 -7.02 -15.08 7.58
N ALA A 153 -7.18 -13.78 7.26
CA ALA A 153 -6.94 -13.22 5.95
C ALA A 153 -6.75 -11.70 6.04
N VAL A 154 -6.04 -11.15 5.06
CA VAL A 154 -5.82 -9.70 4.88
C VAL A 154 -6.49 -9.27 3.58
N VAL A 155 -7.50 -8.40 3.68
CA VAL A 155 -8.16 -7.76 2.54
C VAL A 155 -7.67 -6.32 2.46
N HIS A 156 -6.99 -5.97 1.37
CA HIS A 156 -6.38 -4.66 1.22
C HIS A 156 -6.37 -4.19 -0.24
N HIS A 157 -6.00 -2.93 -0.44
CA HIS A 157 -6.02 -2.25 -1.74
C HIS A 157 -4.85 -2.58 -2.69
N GLY A 158 -3.94 -3.50 -2.32
CA GLY A 158 -2.78 -3.85 -3.15
C GLY A 158 -1.59 -2.88 -3.08
N GLY A 159 -1.53 -1.97 -2.11
CA GLY A 159 -0.34 -1.11 -1.92
C GLY A 159 0.94 -1.93 -1.70
N ALA A 160 2.06 -1.50 -2.29
CA ALA A 160 3.31 -2.27 -2.27
C ALA A 160 3.74 -2.67 -0.86
N GLY A 161 3.79 -1.74 0.10
CA GLY A 161 4.19 -2.02 1.48
C GLY A 161 3.27 -3.02 2.19
N THR A 162 1.94 -2.85 2.07
CA THR A 162 0.97 -3.76 2.70
C THR A 162 1.03 -5.17 2.09
N THR A 163 1.21 -5.26 0.77
CA THR A 163 1.31 -6.56 0.09
C THR A 163 2.54 -7.32 0.56
N HIS A 164 3.70 -6.65 0.67
CA HIS A 164 4.91 -7.29 1.21
C HIS A 164 4.80 -7.63 2.70
N ALA A 165 4.09 -6.83 3.50
CA ALA A 165 3.89 -7.15 4.91
C ALA A 165 2.96 -8.36 5.13
N ALA A 166 2.11 -8.69 4.14
CA ALA A 166 1.11 -9.76 4.20
C ALA A 166 1.61 -11.12 3.70
N THR A 167 2.89 -11.24 3.33
CA THR A 167 3.56 -12.50 2.94
C THR A 167 4.38 -13.06 4.09
#